data_AF-A0AAT9HSN5-F1
#
_entry.id   AF-A0AAT9HSN5-F1
#
_cell.length_a   1.000
_cell.length_b   1.000
_cell.length_c   1.000
_cell.angle_alpha   90.00
_cell.angle_beta   90.00
_cell.angle_gamma   90.00
#
_symmetry.space_group_name_H-M   'P 1'
#
loop_
_entity.id
_entity.type
_entity.pdbx_description
1 polymer ?
#
loop_
_entity_poly.entity_id
_entity_poly.type
_entity_poly.pdbx_seq_one_letter_code
_entity_poly.pdbx_strand_id
1 'polypeptide(L)'
;MKLLDGVIDVHPENTAARLLRARAFFAAAQLRPAELEFSLVLEREPDNAFAHFALARTYQRQGRPHPAKRHFRLAAALDPNPEYLKAARFDA
;
A
#
# COMPACT_ATOMS: atom_id res chain seq x y z
N MET A 1 -9.05 -13.72 -0.89
CA MET A 1 -9.82 -13.43 -2.12
C MET A 1 -9.03 -14.04 -3.28
N LYS A 2 -9.54 -15.09 -3.94
CA LYS A 2 -8.80 -15.92 -4.92
C LYS A 2 -8.95 -15.48 -6.39
N LEU A 3 -9.80 -14.47 -6.64
CA LEU A 3 -10.21 -14.08 -8.00
C LEU A 3 -9.04 -13.59 -8.86
N LEU A 4 -8.00 -13.03 -8.24
CA LEU A 4 -6.86 -12.44 -8.92
C LEU A 4 -5.66 -13.38 -9.02
N ASP A 5 -5.72 -14.56 -8.38
CA ASP A 5 -4.60 -15.50 -8.33
C ASP A 5 -4.20 -15.94 -9.75
N GLY A 6 -5.17 -16.35 -10.58
CA GLY A 6 -4.89 -16.75 -11.97
C GLY A 6 -4.32 -15.63 -12.85
N VAL A 7 -4.73 -14.37 -12.65
CA VAL A 7 -4.19 -13.23 -13.41
C VAL A 7 -2.75 -12.95 -12.99
N ILE A 8 -2.47 -13.01 -11.69
CA ILE A 8 -1.13 -12.81 -11.13
C ILE A 8 -0.19 -13.95 -11.51
N ASP A 9 -0.68 -15.19 -11.58
CA ASP A 9 0.12 -16.35 -11.96
C ASP A 9 0.53 -16.30 -13.44
N VAL A 10 -0.35 -15.79 -14.32
CA VAL A 10 -0.03 -15.63 -15.76
C VAL A 10 0.78 -14.36 -16.03
N HIS A 11 0.57 -13.28 -15.25
CA HIS A 11 1.24 -11.99 -15.40
C HIS A 11 1.76 -11.48 -14.04
N PRO A 12 2.85 -12.07 -13.50
CA PRO A 12 3.36 -11.71 -12.18
C PRO A 12 3.86 -10.27 -12.08
N GLU A 13 4.18 -9.64 -13.21
CA GLU A 13 4.57 -8.24 -13.38
C GLU A 13 3.40 -7.26 -13.36
N ASN A 14 2.15 -7.73 -13.45
CA ASN A 14 0.98 -6.87 -13.46
C ASN A 14 0.70 -6.29 -12.07
N THR A 15 1.34 -5.16 -11.79
CA THR A 15 1.22 -4.37 -10.56
C THR A 15 -0.22 -3.90 -10.31
N ALA A 16 -1.01 -3.62 -11.35
CA ALA A 16 -2.41 -3.21 -11.19
C ALA A 16 -3.28 -4.32 -10.59
N ALA A 17 -3.09 -5.58 -11.02
CA ALA A 17 -3.78 -6.73 -10.45
C ALA A 17 -3.37 -6.97 -8.99
N ARG A 18 -2.07 -6.88 -8.67
CA ARG A 18 -1.56 -6.97 -7.30
C ARG A 18 -2.10 -5.84 -6.41
N LEU A 19 -2.15 -4.62 -6.93
CA LEU A 19 -2.68 -3.47 -6.20
C LEU A 19 -4.15 -3.64 -5.86
N LEU A 20 -4.96 -4.17 -6.79
CA LEU A 20 -6.36 -4.48 -6.55
C LEU A 20 -6.50 -5.57 -5.46
N ARG A 21 -5.67 -6.61 -5.50
CA ARG A 21 -5.64 -7.67 -4.47
C ARG A 21 -5.25 -7.12 -3.11
N ALA A 22 -4.24 -6.27 -3.03
CA ALA A 22 -3.79 -5.59 -1.80
C ALA A 22 -4.91 -4.77 -1.16
N ARG A 23 -5.63 -3.99 -1.98
CA ARG A 23 -6.80 -3.21 -1.55
C ARG A 23 -7.92 -4.10 -1.01
N ALA A 24 -8.20 -5.22 -1.69
CA ALA A 24 -9.19 -6.18 -1.22
C ALA A 24 -8.81 -6.80 0.13
N PHE A 25 -7.53 -7.17 0.31
CA PHE A 25 -7.03 -7.67 1.60
C PHE A 25 -7.12 -6.63 2.71
N PHE A 26 -6.77 -5.37 2.42
CA PHE A 26 -6.89 -4.28 3.38
C PHE A 26 -8.34 -4.06 3.82
N ALA A 27 -9.29 -4.03 2.87
CA ALA A 27 -10.71 -3.88 3.14
C ALA A 27 -11.25 -5.04 4.00
N ALA A 28 -10.78 -6.26 3.75
CA ALA A 28 -11.12 -7.45 4.53
C ALA A 28 -10.39 -7.56 5.89
N ALA A 29 -9.67 -6.52 6.32
CA ALA A 29 -8.82 -6.52 7.52
C ALA A 29 -7.73 -7.62 7.55
N GLN A 30 -7.41 -8.21 6.40
CA GLN A 30 -6.32 -9.16 6.23
C GLN A 30 -5.01 -8.39 6.05
N LEU A 31 -4.52 -7.79 7.13
CA LEU A 31 -3.46 -6.78 7.06
C LEU A 31 -2.09 -7.33 6.65
N ARG A 32 -1.75 -8.58 7.00
CA ARG A 32 -0.46 -9.19 6.57
C ARG A 32 -0.45 -9.48 5.06
N PRO A 33 -1.49 -10.10 4.48
CA PRO A 33 -1.59 -10.21 3.02
C PRO A 33 -1.60 -8.86 2.30
N ALA A 34 -2.27 -7.85 2.85
CA ALA A 34 -2.25 -6.50 2.27
C ALA A 34 -0.84 -5.89 2.25
N GLU A 35 -0.10 -6.00 3.36
CA GLU A 35 1.28 -5.54 3.46
C GLU A 35 2.18 -6.19 2.41
N LEU A 36 2.08 -7.51 2.24
CA LEU A 36 2.85 -8.24 1.25
C LEU A 36 2.56 -7.73 -0.17
N GLU A 37 1.29 -7.67 -0.57
CA GLU A 37 0.94 -7.26 -1.94
C GLU A 37 1.28 -5.80 -2.23
N PHE A 38 1.08 -4.87 -1.28
CA PHE A 38 1.53 -3.49 -1.46
C PHE A 38 3.07 -3.40 -1.55
N SER A 39 3.80 -4.22 -0.79
CA SER A 39 5.27 -4.24 -0.87
C SER A 39 5.75 -4.73 -2.23
N LEU A 40 5.13 -5.78 -2.78
CA LEU A 40 5.44 -6.30 -4.13
C LEU A 40 5.11 -5.29 -5.23
N VAL A 41 4.05 -4.49 -5.08
CA VAL A 41 3.80 -3.36 -5.99
C VAL A 41 4.96 -2.37 -5.94
N LEU A 42 5.40 -1.98 -4.73
CA LEU A 42 6.47 -1.00 -4.54
C LEU A 42 7.86 -1.50 -4.95
N GLU A 43 8.09 -2.81 -5.01
CA GLU A 43 9.32 -3.38 -5.60
C GLU A 43 9.43 -3.10 -7.10
N ARG A 44 8.30 -2.88 -7.79
CA ARG A 44 8.24 -2.60 -9.23
C ARG A 44 7.98 -1.13 -9.54
N GLU A 45 7.14 -0.51 -8.72
CA GLU A 45 6.74 0.90 -8.83
C GLU A 45 7.10 1.63 -7.53
N PRO A 46 8.40 1.89 -7.29
CA PRO A 46 8.86 2.54 -6.06
C PRO A 46 8.39 3.99 -5.91
N ASP A 47 7.83 4.60 -6.96
CA ASP A 47 7.26 5.94 -7.00
C ASP A 47 5.72 5.94 -6.97
N ASN A 48 5.08 4.78 -6.76
CA ASN A 48 3.62 4.70 -6.64
C ASN A 48 3.15 5.29 -5.30
N ALA A 49 2.79 6.57 -5.33
CA ALA A 49 2.34 7.33 -4.15
C ALA A 49 1.16 6.67 -3.43
N PHE A 50 0.20 6.11 -4.18
CA PHE A 50 -0.97 5.43 -3.61
C PHE A 50 -0.56 4.15 -2.88
N ALA A 51 0.31 3.32 -3.45
CA ALA A 51 0.79 2.10 -2.81
C ALA A 51 1.58 2.42 -1.51
N HIS A 52 2.38 3.50 -1.51
CA HIS A 52 3.01 4.03 -0.29
C HIS A 52 1.96 4.42 0.76
N PHE A 53 0.95 5.21 0.38
CA PHE A 53 -0.10 5.63 1.31
C PHE A 53 -0.89 4.44 1.88
N ALA A 54 -1.26 3.48 1.04
CA ALA A 54 -2.04 2.31 1.43
C ALA A 54 -1.22 1.34 2.31
N LEU A 55 0.07 1.17 2.04
CA LEU A 55 0.97 0.41 2.91
C LEU A 55 1.14 1.10 4.28
N ALA A 56 1.25 2.43 4.30
CA ALA A 56 1.30 3.19 5.55
C ALA A 56 0.03 3.02 6.40
N ARG A 57 -1.16 3.12 5.77
CA ARG A 57 -2.46 2.80 6.39
C ARG A 57 -2.52 1.37 6.92
N THR A 58 -1.93 0.42 6.19
CA THR A 58 -1.85 -0.98 6.59
C THR A 58 -0.99 -1.13 7.85
N TYR A 59 0.22 -0.56 7.88
CA TYR A 59 1.07 -0.53 9.06
C TYR A 59 0.41 0.14 10.26
N GLN A 60 -0.29 1.25 10.05
CA GLN A 60 -1.02 1.93 11.10
C GLN A 60 -2.08 1.02 11.74
N ARG A 61 -2.89 0.31 10.93
CA ARG A 61 -3.90 -0.63 11.44
C ARG A 61 -3.29 -1.86 12.11
N GLN A 62 -2.05 -2.23 11.78
CA GLN A 62 -1.29 -3.27 12.46
C GLN A 62 -0.65 -2.79 13.79
N GLY A 63 -0.79 -1.51 14.16
CA GLY A 63 -0.13 -0.96 15.35
C GLY A 63 1.38 -0.71 15.16
N ARG A 64 1.84 -0.52 13.92
CA ARG A 64 3.25 -0.30 13.57
C ARG A 64 3.46 1.14 13.07
N PRO A 65 3.48 2.15 13.96
CA PRO A 65 3.51 3.56 13.55
C PRO A 65 4.84 4.00 12.91
N HIS A 66 5.97 3.40 13.32
CA HIS A 66 7.27 3.75 12.75
C HIS A 66 7.38 3.52 11.23
N PRO A 67 7.11 2.31 10.70
CA PRO A 67 7.11 2.12 9.25
C PRO A 67 5.98 2.90 8.56
N ALA A 68 4.82 3.10 9.22
CA ALA A 68 3.74 3.91 8.66
C ALA A 68 4.19 5.35 8.37
N LYS A 69 4.86 6.01 9.34
CA LYS A 69 5.35 7.40 9.18
C LYS A 69 6.27 7.56 7.97
N ARG A 70 7.16 6.59 7.72
CA ARG A 70 8.04 6.60 6.54
C ARG A 70 7.24 6.59 5.24
N HIS A 71 6.30 5.66 5.11
CA HIS A 71 5.52 5.50 3.87
C HIS A 71 4.53 6.64 3.64
N PHE A 72 3.93 7.23 4.68
CA PHE A 72 3.10 8.44 4.52
C PHE A 72 3.90 9.63 4.00
N ARG A 73 5.13 9.84 4.51
CA ARG A 73 6.01 10.91 4.03
C ARG A 73 6.40 10.72 2.56
N LEU A 74 6.69 9.48 2.16
CA LEU A 74 6.99 9.16 0.76
C LEU A 74 5.78 9.43 -0.13
N ALA A 75 4.58 8.98 0.25
CA ALA A 75 3.36 9.27 -0.51
C ALA A 75 3.15 10.78 -0.72
N ALA A 76 3.30 11.58 0.33
CA ALA A 76 3.16 13.04 0.26
C ALA A 76 4.27 13.74 -0.54
N ALA A 77 5.47 13.16 -0.60
CA ALA A 77 6.56 13.69 -1.41
C ALA A 77 6.40 13.36 -2.90
N LEU A 78 5.86 12.18 -3.21
CA LEU A 78 5.59 11.72 -4.58
C LEU A 78 4.34 12.38 -5.17
N ASP A 79 3.27 12.49 -4.38
CA ASP A 79 2.03 13.18 -4.74
C ASP A 79 1.53 14.06 -3.57
N PRO A 80 1.82 15.36 -3.58
CA PRO A 80 1.44 16.31 -2.52
C PRO A 80 -0.06 16.66 -2.47
N ASN A 81 -0.95 15.68 -2.54
CA ASN A 81 -2.37 15.93 -2.37
C ASN A 81 -2.74 16.19 -0.89
N PRO A 82 -3.88 16.84 -0.60
CA PRO A 82 -4.26 17.21 0.77
C PRO A 82 -4.36 16.04 1.75
N GLU A 83 -4.80 14.86 1.29
CA GLU A 83 -4.92 13.67 2.15
C GLU A 83 -3.54 13.16 2.56
N TYR A 84 -2.62 13.03 1.60
CA TYR A 84 -1.29 12.51 1.86
C TYR A 84 -0.48 13.47 2.71
N LEU A 85 -0.58 14.78 2.46
CA LEU A 85 0.04 15.81 3.30
C LEU A 85 -0.46 15.75 4.74
N LYS A 86 -1.77 15.56 4.95
CA LYS A 86 -2.35 15.40 6.29
C LYS A 86 -1.81 14.13 6.97
N ALA A 87 -1.72 13.02 6.25
CA ALA A 87 -1.21 11.76 6.77
C ALA A 87 0.34 11.73 6.94
N ALA A 88 1.10 12.57 6.24
CA ALA A 88 2.54 12.70 6.48
C ALA A 88 2.83 13.46 7.78
N ARG A 89 1.90 14.33 8.19
CA ARG A 89 1.93 15.10 9.45
C ARG A 89 1.39 14.30 10.64
N PHE A 90 1.61 12.98 10.69
CA PHE A 90 1.30 12.17 11.88
C PHE A 90 2.17 12.61 13.06
N ASP A 91 1.72 13.69 13.71
CA ASP A 91 1.62 14.00 15.13
C ASP A 91 1.01 15.42 15.24
N ALA A 92 -0.17 15.51 15.84
CA ALA A 92 -0.51 16.52 16.83
C ALA A 92 -0.99 15.75 18.06
#